data_AF-A0A7R9M0I2-F1
#
_entry.id   AF-A0A7R9M0I2-F1
#
_cell.length_a   1.000
_cell.length_b   1.000
_cell.length_c   1.000
_cell.angle_alpha   90.00
_cell.angle_beta   90.00
_cell.angle_gamma   90.00
#
_symmetry.space_group_name_H-M   'P 1'
#
loop_
_entity.id
_entity.type
_entity.pdbx_description
1 polymer ?
#
loop_
_entity_poly.entity_id
_entity_poly.type
_entity_poly.pdbx_seq_one_letter_code
_entity_poly.pdbx_strand_id
1 'polypeptide(L)'
;VIGGDGSLTGANLFRQEWSSLLDELLTTAKITAEKKELCSHLHIVGMVGSIDNDFCGTDMTIGTDSALHRIIESIDAIVTTASSHQRTFILEVMGRHCGYLALVAALASEADFVFIPEWPPEVEWPLRLCKKIEQERRMGKRLNIIIVAEGAIDREGKVVTAEMVKDV
;
A
#
# COMPACT_ATOMS: atom_id res chain seq x y z
N VAL A 1 -13.20 10.30 -13.06
CA VAL A 1 -11.76 9.99 -12.91
C VAL A 1 -11.63 8.72 -12.12
N ILE A 2 -10.91 7.71 -12.65
CA ILE A 2 -10.62 6.47 -11.93
C ILE A 2 -9.11 6.47 -11.66
N GLY A 3 -8.71 6.37 -10.40
CA GLY A 3 -7.29 6.34 -10.04
C GLY A 3 -7.06 6.42 -8.54
N GLY A 4 -5.80 6.57 -8.14
CA GLY A 4 -5.39 6.70 -6.75
C GLY A 4 -5.65 8.09 -6.15
N ASP A 5 -5.15 8.28 -4.94
CA ASP A 5 -5.23 9.50 -4.13
C ASP A 5 -4.81 10.77 -4.90
N GLY A 6 -3.67 10.74 -5.59
CA GLY A 6 -3.14 11.88 -6.33
C GLY A 6 -4.02 12.28 -7.51
N SER A 7 -4.53 11.30 -8.26
CA SER A 7 -5.42 11.55 -9.39
C SER A 7 -6.75 12.18 -8.96
N LEU A 8 -7.32 11.72 -7.84
CA LEU A 8 -8.56 12.24 -7.30
C LEU A 8 -8.36 13.63 -6.67
N THR A 9 -7.22 13.86 -6.02
CA THR A 9 -6.84 15.18 -5.51
C THR A 9 -6.70 16.18 -6.65
N GLY A 10 -5.98 15.83 -7.72
CA GLY A 10 -5.84 16.67 -8.91
C GLY A 10 -7.17 16.96 -9.60
N ALA A 11 -8.08 15.99 -9.66
CA ALA A 11 -9.43 16.20 -10.20
C ALA A 11 -10.24 17.19 -9.35
N ASN A 12 -10.13 17.11 -8.02
CA ASN A 12 -10.79 18.06 -7.13
C ASN A 12 -10.24 19.48 -7.30
N LEU A 13 -8.91 19.64 -7.36
CA LEU A 13 -8.27 20.94 -7.63
C LEU A 13 -8.73 21.51 -8.97
N PHE A 14 -8.72 20.70 -10.03
CA PHE A 14 -9.18 21.13 -11.35
C PHE A 14 -10.64 21.61 -11.35
N ARG A 15 -11.52 20.95 -10.59
CA ARG A 15 -12.91 21.39 -10.42
C ARG A 15 -13.01 22.75 -9.73
N GLN A 16 -12.18 22.99 -8.72
CA GLN A 16 -12.17 24.26 -7.98
C GLN A 16 -11.66 25.40 -8.87
N GLU A 17 -10.64 25.14 -9.67
CA GLU A 17 -10.00 26.11 -10.56
C GLU A 17 -10.76 26.33 -11.87
N TRP A 18 -11.76 25.50 -12.18
CA TRP A 18 -12.50 25.50 -13.45
C TRP A 18 -13.04 26.88 -13.86
N SER A 19 -13.58 27.64 -12.91
CA SER A 19 -14.11 28.98 -13.18
C SER A 19 -13.03 29.96 -13.65
N SER A 20 -11.88 29.96 -12.98
CA SER A 20 -10.72 30.78 -13.35
C SER A 20 -10.17 30.39 -14.72
N LEU A 21 -10.16 29.10 -15.05
CA LEU A 21 -9.73 28.63 -16.37
C LEU A 21 -10.69 29.09 -17.48
N LEU A 22 -12.00 29.10 -17.22
CA LEU A 22 -12.97 29.66 -18.17
C LEU A 22 -12.80 31.17 -18.36
N ASP A 23 -12.45 31.91 -17.32
CA ASP A 23 -12.15 33.35 -17.40
C ASP A 23 -10.93 33.62 -18.29
N GLU A 24 -9.87 32.83 -18.13
CA GLU A 24 -8.67 32.91 -18.96
C GLU A 24 -8.99 32.59 -20.44
N LEU A 25 -9.78 31.53 -20.68
CA LEU A 25 -10.20 31.16 -22.04
C LEU A 25 -11.05 32.25 -22.72
N LEU A 26 -11.90 32.94 -21.95
CA LEU A 26 -12.68 34.06 -22.45
C LEU A 26 -11.79 35.27 -22.77
N THR A 27 -10.84 35.60 -21.88
CA THR A 27 -9.91 36.73 -22.03
C THR A 27 -8.99 36.54 -23.22
N THR A 28 -8.56 35.30 -23.48
CA THR A 28 -7.74 34.93 -24.64
C THR A 28 -8.54 34.73 -25.93
N ALA A 29 -9.85 35.04 -25.91
CA ALA A 29 -10.78 34.91 -27.04
C ALA A 29 -10.87 33.48 -27.63
N LYS A 30 -10.53 32.45 -26.85
CA LYS A 30 -10.66 31.04 -27.25
C LYS A 30 -12.09 30.53 -27.16
N ILE A 31 -12.92 31.12 -26.30
CA ILE A 31 -14.34 30.80 -26.13
C ILE A 31 -15.20 32.08 -26.13
N THR A 32 -16.49 31.91 -26.38
CA THR A 32 -17.49 33.00 -26.26
C THR A 32 -18.10 33.04 -24.87
N ALA A 33 -18.71 34.17 -24.49
CA ALA A 33 -19.41 34.33 -23.22
C ALA A 33 -20.56 33.32 -23.06
N GLU A 34 -21.30 33.03 -24.13
CA GLU A 34 -22.36 32.00 -24.13
C GLU A 34 -21.81 30.61 -23.79
N LYS A 35 -20.65 30.23 -24.36
CA LYS A 35 -19.99 28.96 -24.06
C LYS A 35 -19.50 28.87 -22.62
N LYS A 36 -18.99 29.99 -22.07
CA LYS A 36 -18.61 30.06 -20.66
C LYS A 36 -19.81 29.78 -19.75
N GLU A 37 -20.96 30.38 -20.04
CA GLU A 37 -22.18 30.18 -19.23
C GLU A 37 -22.68 28.73 -19.29
N LEU A 38 -22.75 28.17 -20.50
CA LEU A 38 -23.13 26.76 -20.75
C LEU A 38 -22.21 25.77 -20.03
N CYS A 39 -20.92 26.07 -19.92
CA CYS A 39 -19.92 25.21 -19.29
C CYS A 39 -19.52 25.66 -17.89
N SER A 40 -20.30 26.54 -17.23
CA SER A 40 -19.96 27.15 -15.94
C SER A 40 -19.72 26.15 -14.81
N HIS A 41 -20.35 24.96 -14.90
CA HIS A 41 -20.20 23.91 -13.90
C HIS A 41 -19.53 22.66 -14.48
N LEU A 42 -18.44 22.24 -13.83
CA LEU A 42 -17.76 20.99 -14.15
C LEU A 42 -18.21 19.88 -13.20
N HIS A 43 -18.91 18.88 -13.74
CA HIS A 43 -19.30 17.69 -13.00
C HIS A 43 -18.17 16.66 -13.00
N ILE A 44 -17.68 16.28 -11.82
CA ILE A 44 -16.65 15.24 -11.66
C ILE A 44 -17.17 14.15 -10.74
N VAL A 45 -17.01 12.90 -11.18
CA VAL A 45 -17.20 11.70 -10.36
C VAL A 45 -15.86 10.98 -10.25
N GLY A 46 -15.49 10.61 -9.03
CA GLY A 46 -14.26 9.87 -8.71
C GLY A 46 -14.55 8.42 -8.37
N MET A 47 -13.69 7.50 -8.81
CA MET A 47 -13.64 6.12 -8.31
C MET A 47 -12.20 5.80 -7.94
N VAL A 48 -12.02 5.10 -6.82
CA VAL A 48 -10.68 4.78 -6.31
C VAL A 48 -10.18 3.49 -6.95
N GLY A 49 -9.15 3.62 -7.79
CA GLY A 49 -8.38 2.52 -8.36
C GLY A 49 -6.98 2.53 -7.78
N SER A 50 -6.74 1.70 -6.77
CA SER A 50 -5.48 1.58 -6.04
C SER A 50 -5.36 0.16 -5.51
N ILE A 51 -4.14 -0.37 -5.46
CA ILE A 51 -3.87 -1.66 -4.81
C ILE A 51 -3.64 -1.50 -3.30
N ASP A 52 -3.27 -0.30 -2.86
CA ASP A 52 -2.75 -0.05 -1.51
C ASP A 52 -3.87 0.02 -0.44
N ASN A 53 -5.13 0.20 -0.86
CA ASN A 53 -6.27 0.48 0.03
C ASN A 53 -6.06 1.71 0.93
N ASP A 54 -5.48 2.75 0.37
CA ASP A 54 -4.96 3.93 1.06
C ASP A 54 -5.90 5.15 1.02
N PHE A 55 -7.11 5.01 0.46
CA PHE A 55 -8.05 6.12 0.31
C PHE A 55 -9.09 6.16 1.43
N CYS A 56 -9.00 7.16 2.31
CA CYS A 56 -9.98 7.34 3.38
C CYS A 56 -11.39 7.62 2.82
N GLY A 57 -12.39 6.94 3.37
CA GLY A 57 -13.80 7.11 3.00
C GLY A 57 -14.37 5.97 2.13
N THR A 58 -13.54 5.01 1.72
CA THR A 58 -13.99 3.72 1.20
C THR A 58 -13.37 2.60 2.05
N ASP A 59 -14.11 1.51 2.23
CA ASP A 59 -13.60 0.33 2.95
C ASP A 59 -12.61 -0.47 2.08
N MET A 60 -12.79 -0.43 0.77
CA MET A 60 -11.98 -1.15 -0.23
C MET A 60 -11.73 -0.29 -1.48
N THR A 61 -10.54 -0.39 -2.04
CA THR A 61 -10.19 0.20 -3.34
C THR A 61 -10.15 -0.85 -4.45
N ILE A 62 -10.45 -0.42 -5.69
CA ILE A 62 -10.43 -1.32 -6.84
C ILE A 62 -8.98 -1.69 -7.14
N GLY A 63 -8.65 -2.98 -7.00
CA GLY A 63 -7.32 -3.53 -7.27
C GLY A 63 -6.70 -4.24 -6.08
N THR A 64 -7.09 -3.91 -4.85
CA THR A 64 -6.51 -4.48 -3.62
C THR A 64 -6.60 -6.00 -3.57
N ASP A 65 -7.78 -6.56 -3.82
CA ASP A 65 -8.00 -8.02 -3.80
C ASP A 65 -7.17 -8.73 -4.88
N SER A 66 -7.08 -8.14 -6.07
CA SER A 66 -6.24 -8.67 -7.15
C SER A 66 -4.75 -8.66 -6.80
N ALA A 67 -4.26 -7.60 -6.15
CA ALA A 67 -2.88 -7.52 -5.68
C ALA A 67 -2.62 -8.53 -4.55
N LEU A 68 -3.54 -8.62 -3.58
CA LEU A 68 -3.46 -9.60 -2.50
C LEU A 68 -3.40 -11.03 -3.06
N HIS A 69 -4.23 -11.36 -4.04
CA HIS A 69 -4.21 -12.68 -4.67
C HIS A 69 -2.84 -13.02 -5.28
N ARG A 70 -2.18 -12.04 -5.92
CA ARG A 70 -0.81 -12.21 -6.45
C ARG A 70 0.25 -12.38 -5.36
N ILE A 71 0.10 -11.67 -4.23
CA ILE A 71 1.00 -11.82 -3.07
C ILE A 71 0.87 -13.24 -2.51
N ILE A 72 -0.35 -13.73 -2.29
CA ILE A 72 -0.59 -15.07 -1.74
C ILE A 72 -0.09 -16.16 -2.69
N GLU A 73 -0.37 -16.05 -4.00
CA GLU A 73 0.15 -17.00 -4.99
C GLU A 73 1.69 -17.07 -4.98
N SER A 74 2.36 -15.91 -4.82
CA SER A 74 3.81 -15.85 -4.72
C SER A 74 4.33 -16.50 -3.43
N ILE A 75 3.63 -16.30 -2.31
CA ILE A 75 3.96 -16.93 -1.03
C ILE A 75 3.80 -18.45 -1.14
N ASP A 76 2.66 -18.93 -1.64
CA ASP A 76 2.37 -20.36 -1.78
C ASP A 76 3.39 -21.07 -2.67
N ALA A 77 3.84 -20.41 -3.75
CA ALA A 77 4.90 -20.92 -4.61
C ALA A 77 6.24 -21.12 -3.85
N ILE A 78 6.55 -20.23 -2.90
CA ILE A 78 7.81 -20.27 -2.14
C ILE A 78 7.73 -21.25 -0.96
N VAL A 79 6.56 -21.37 -0.32
CA VAL A 79 6.34 -22.20 0.89
C VAL A 79 6.85 -23.63 0.73
N THR A 80 6.60 -24.25 -0.42
CA THR A 80 7.04 -25.62 -0.72
C THR A 80 8.55 -25.75 -0.65
N THR A 81 9.28 -24.81 -1.26
CA THR A 81 10.76 -24.79 -1.26
C THR A 81 11.33 -24.42 0.11
N ALA A 82 10.66 -23.55 0.84
CA ALA A 82 11.08 -23.07 2.14
C ALA A 82 11.03 -24.18 3.20
N SER A 83 9.95 -24.96 3.21
CA SER A 83 9.74 -26.08 4.13
C SER A 83 10.77 -27.21 3.92
N SER A 84 11.19 -27.45 2.68
CA SER A 84 12.21 -28.48 2.37
C SER A 84 13.59 -28.16 2.94
N HIS A 85 13.95 -26.88 3.06
CA HIS A 85 15.30 -26.44 3.46
C HIS A 85 15.37 -25.71 4.81
N GLN A 86 14.27 -25.65 5.57
CA GLN A 86 14.22 -24.96 6.86
C GLN A 86 14.63 -23.47 6.77
N ARG A 87 14.15 -22.80 5.73
CA ARG A 87 14.53 -21.40 5.43
C ARG A 87 13.52 -20.42 6.02
N THR A 88 14.05 -19.24 6.36
CA THR A 88 13.26 -18.05 6.62
C THR A 88 13.19 -17.25 5.33
N PHE A 89 11.99 -16.83 4.94
CA PHE A 89 11.79 -15.94 3.79
C PHE A 89 11.27 -14.60 4.27
N ILE A 90 11.84 -13.55 3.70
CA ILE A 90 11.45 -12.16 3.92
C ILE A 90 10.88 -11.67 2.60
N LEU A 91 9.62 -11.27 2.61
CA LEU A 91 8.91 -10.79 1.42
C LEU A 91 8.60 -9.31 1.60
N GLU A 92 9.12 -8.49 0.69
CA GLU A 92 8.74 -7.09 0.58
C GLU A 92 7.51 -6.95 -0.31
N VAL A 93 6.47 -6.26 0.18
CA VAL A 93 5.22 -6.05 -0.54
C VAL A 93 4.95 -4.56 -0.74
N MET A 94 4.24 -4.24 -1.82
CA MET A 94 3.80 -2.88 -2.11
C MET A 94 2.83 -2.36 -1.04
N GLY A 95 2.66 -1.05 -1.02
CA GLY A 95 1.84 -0.37 -0.03
C GLY A 95 2.22 1.10 0.15
N ARG A 96 3.42 1.50 -0.31
CA ARG A 96 4.01 2.84 -0.15
C ARG A 96 3.98 3.38 1.28
N HIS A 97 2.85 3.91 1.74
CA HIS A 97 2.65 4.45 3.09
C HIS A 97 1.51 3.75 3.85
N CYS A 98 0.92 2.71 3.26
CA CYS A 98 -0.13 1.91 3.83
C CYS A 98 0.31 0.44 3.93
N GLY A 99 0.14 -0.14 5.12
CA GLY A 99 0.45 -1.53 5.43
C GLY A 99 -0.70 -2.50 5.16
N TYR A 100 -1.81 -2.08 4.56
CA TYR A 100 -3.01 -2.91 4.40
C TYR A 100 -2.69 -4.22 3.66
N LEU A 101 -2.00 -4.14 2.52
CA LEU A 101 -1.60 -5.33 1.77
C LEU A 101 -0.72 -6.27 2.60
N ALA A 102 0.28 -5.74 3.30
CA ALA A 102 1.17 -6.53 4.16
C ALA A 102 0.41 -7.19 5.31
N LEU A 103 -0.50 -6.46 5.97
CA LEU A 103 -1.26 -6.96 7.10
C LEU A 103 -2.22 -8.08 6.68
N VAL A 104 -2.98 -7.87 5.62
CA VAL A 104 -3.94 -8.87 5.14
C VAL A 104 -3.21 -10.08 4.55
N ALA A 105 -2.10 -9.88 3.82
CA ALA A 105 -1.27 -10.97 3.35
C ALA A 105 -0.66 -11.78 4.49
N ALA A 106 -0.19 -11.11 5.55
CA ALA A 106 0.35 -11.77 6.74
C ALA A 106 -0.69 -12.63 7.45
N LEU A 107 -1.92 -12.11 7.56
CA LEU A 107 -3.03 -12.85 8.14
C LEU A 107 -3.40 -14.07 7.28
N ALA A 108 -3.50 -13.90 5.96
CA ALA A 108 -3.90 -14.96 5.04
C ALA A 108 -2.83 -16.06 4.85
N SER A 109 -1.55 -15.72 5.03
CA SER A 109 -0.42 -16.65 4.87
C SER A 109 0.19 -17.18 6.19
N GLU A 110 -0.43 -16.85 7.33
CA GLU A 110 0.09 -17.20 8.67
C GLU A 110 1.56 -16.76 8.88
N ALA A 111 1.88 -15.55 8.45
CA ALA A 111 3.21 -14.99 8.60
C ALA A 111 3.61 -14.90 10.09
N ASP A 112 4.87 -15.21 10.38
CA ASP A 112 5.42 -15.21 11.74
C ASP A 112 5.62 -13.79 12.28
N PHE A 113 5.88 -12.85 11.38
CA PHE A 113 6.07 -11.44 11.69
C PHE A 113 5.69 -10.56 10.50
N VAL A 114 5.16 -9.37 10.79
CA VAL A 114 4.81 -8.38 9.78
C VAL A 114 5.28 -7.00 10.20
N PHE A 115 5.78 -6.21 9.25
CA PHE A 115 6.17 -4.82 9.45
C PHE A 115 5.25 -3.91 8.62
N ILE A 116 4.54 -3.00 9.29
CA ILE A 116 3.64 -2.02 8.67
C ILE A 116 3.92 -0.61 9.20
N PRO A 117 3.79 0.45 8.37
CA PRO A 117 3.99 1.83 8.80
C PRO A 117 3.04 2.29 9.91
N GLU A 118 1.81 1.77 9.93
CA GLU A 118 0.78 2.19 10.89
C GLU A 118 1.02 1.63 12.29
N TRP A 119 1.79 0.55 12.40
CA TRP A 119 2.21 -0.02 13.68
C TRP A 119 3.71 -0.27 13.69
N PRO A 120 4.52 0.79 13.86
CA PRO A 120 5.97 0.66 13.93
C PRO A 120 6.40 -0.28 15.06
N PRO A 121 7.39 -1.15 14.83
CA PRO A 121 7.82 -2.13 15.81
C PRO A 121 8.55 -1.44 16.98
N GLU A 122 8.66 -2.13 18.11
CA GLU A 122 9.40 -1.62 19.27
C GLU A 122 10.91 -1.51 18.99
N VAL A 123 11.65 -0.73 19.78
CA VAL A 123 13.11 -0.53 19.60
C VAL A 123 13.86 -1.87 19.61
N GLU A 124 13.42 -2.82 20.43
CA GLU A 124 14.01 -4.16 20.54
C GLU A 124 13.39 -5.19 19.57
N TRP A 125 12.83 -4.73 18.44
CA TRP A 125 12.25 -5.63 17.45
C TRP A 125 13.21 -6.70 16.92
N PRO A 126 14.53 -6.48 16.76
CA PRO A 126 15.43 -7.54 16.30
C PRO A 126 15.45 -8.72 17.26
N LEU A 127 15.60 -8.44 18.56
CA LEU A 127 15.58 -9.45 19.62
C LEU A 127 14.23 -10.19 19.67
N ARG A 128 13.13 -9.46 19.53
CA ARG A 128 11.79 -10.06 19.52
C ARG A 128 11.57 -10.96 18.30
N LEU A 129 12.04 -10.54 17.13
CA LEU A 129 11.98 -11.32 15.90
C LEU A 129 12.77 -12.62 16.06
N CYS A 130 14.03 -12.55 16.47
CA CYS A 130 14.87 -13.75 16.70
C CYS A 130 14.22 -14.70 17.72
N LYS A 131 13.72 -14.17 18.84
CA LYS A 131 13.05 -14.96 19.88
C LYS A 131 11.79 -15.65 19.37
N LYS A 132 10.98 -14.96 18.57
CA LYS A 132 9.77 -15.51 17.96
C LYS A 132 10.13 -16.64 16.99
N ILE A 133 11.07 -16.41 16.07
CA ILE A 133 11.52 -17.42 15.11
C ILE A 133 12.11 -18.65 15.82
N GLU A 134 12.92 -18.45 16.85
CA GLU A 134 13.49 -19.54 17.63
C GLU A 134 12.39 -20.37 18.31
N GLN A 135 11.38 -19.71 18.89
CA GLN A 135 10.25 -20.38 19.51
C GLN A 135 9.47 -21.22 18.49
N GLU A 136 9.18 -20.68 17.31
CA GLU A 136 8.46 -21.40 16.25
C GLU A 136 9.24 -22.62 15.75
N ARG A 137 10.56 -22.48 15.58
CA ARG A 137 11.43 -23.60 15.20
C ARG A 137 11.48 -24.69 16.26
N ARG A 138 11.51 -24.32 17.55
CA ARG A 138 11.42 -25.28 18.68
C ARG A 138 10.06 -26.00 18.72
N MET A 139 8.99 -25.34 18.28
CA MET A 139 7.66 -25.95 18.12
C MET A 139 7.55 -26.86 16.88
N GLY A 140 8.62 -27.02 16.11
CA GLY A 140 8.68 -27.90 14.94
C GLY A 140 8.32 -27.22 13.62
N LYS A 141 8.09 -25.89 13.60
CA LYS A 141 7.86 -25.15 12.36
C LYS A 141 9.14 -25.15 11.53
N ARG A 142 9.04 -25.63 10.29
CA ARG A 142 10.16 -25.77 9.34
C ARG A 142 10.31 -24.60 8.38
N LEU A 143 9.57 -23.53 8.60
CA LEU A 143 9.36 -22.44 7.66
C LEU A 143 9.07 -21.22 8.51
N ASN A 144 9.71 -20.10 8.18
CA ASN A 144 9.33 -18.81 8.73
C ASN A 144 9.08 -17.83 7.59
N ILE A 145 7.96 -17.11 7.65
CA ILE A 145 7.57 -16.09 6.69
C ILE A 145 7.52 -14.76 7.42
N ILE A 146 8.25 -13.79 6.90
CA ILE A 146 8.24 -12.42 7.39
C ILE A 146 7.80 -11.52 6.23
N ILE A 147 6.81 -10.67 6.46
CA ILE A 147 6.31 -9.74 5.45
C ILE A 147 6.68 -8.31 5.86
N VAL A 148 7.26 -7.57 4.92
CA VAL A 148 7.70 -6.19 5.12
C VAL A 148 6.95 -5.32 4.11
N ALA A 149 6.14 -4.36 4.58
CA ALA A 149 5.59 -3.35 3.70
C ALA A 149 6.73 -2.44 3.19
N GLU A 150 6.67 -2.00 1.93
CA GLU A 150 7.61 -1.01 1.34
C GLU A 150 7.78 0.23 2.24
N GLY A 151 6.69 0.66 2.88
CA GLY A 151 6.64 1.79 3.80
C GLY A 151 7.03 1.49 5.24
N ALA A 152 7.55 0.32 5.56
CA ALA A 152 7.86 -0.05 6.93
C ALA A 152 8.85 0.93 7.58
N ILE A 153 8.49 1.42 8.76
CA ILE A 153 9.29 2.37 9.55
C ILE A 153 9.36 1.94 11.01
N ASP A 154 10.41 2.37 11.71
CA ASP A 154 10.51 2.27 13.16
C ASP A 154 9.82 3.45 13.87
N ARG A 155 9.85 3.44 15.20
CA ARG A 155 9.24 4.51 16.03
C ARG A 155 9.94 5.86 15.92
N GLU A 156 11.13 5.92 15.35
CA GLU A 156 11.87 7.16 15.04
C GLU A 156 11.61 7.63 13.61
N GLY A 157 10.81 6.89 12.82
CA GLY A 157 10.52 7.19 11.42
C GLY A 157 11.63 6.75 10.45
N LYS A 158 12.58 5.92 10.89
CA LYS A 158 13.60 5.36 10.00
C LYS A 158 13.03 4.14 9.28
N VAL A 159 13.37 4.02 8.00
CA VAL A 159 12.93 2.91 7.16
C VAL A 159 13.48 1.59 7.69
N VAL A 160 12.62 0.58 7.77
CA VAL A 160 12.97 -0.82 8.06
C VAL A 160 12.92 -1.58 6.74
N THR A 161 14.08 -1.93 6.19
CA THR A 161 14.15 -2.63 4.90
C THR A 161 14.15 -4.15 5.08
N ALA A 162 13.75 -4.87 4.02
CA ALA A 162 13.85 -6.33 3.99
C ALA A 162 15.29 -6.85 4.23
N GLU A 163 16.31 -6.10 3.76
CA GLU A 163 17.71 -6.46 3.99
C GLU A 163 18.11 -6.29 5.47
N MET A 164 17.65 -5.23 6.14
CA MET A 164 17.88 -5.08 7.59
C MET A 164 17.24 -6.21 8.39
N VAL A 165 16.06 -6.68 7.98
CA VAL A 165 15.38 -7.82 8.62
C VAL A 165 16.14 -9.14 8.37
N LYS A 166 16.84 -9.25 7.24
CA LYS A 166 17.64 -10.43 6.86
C LYS A 166 18.96 -10.52 7.63
N ASP A 167 19.59 -9.39 7.91
CA ASP A 167 20.88 -9.32 8.60
C ASP A 167 20.78 -9.62 10.10
N VAL A 168 19.57 -9.54 10.65
CA VAL A 168 19.21 -9.86 12.06
C VAL A 168 19.07 -11.37 12.26
#